data_AF-A0A4V2X2T5-F1
#
_entry.id   AF-A0A4V2X2T5-F1
#
_cell.length_a   1.000
_cell.length_b   1.000
_cell.length_c   1.000
_cell.angle_alpha   90.00
_cell.angle_beta   90.00
_cell.angle_gamma   90.00
#
_symmetry.space_group_name_H-M   'P 1'
#
loop_
_entity.id
_entity.type
_entity.pdbx_description
1 polymer ?
#
loop_
_entity_poly.entity_id
_entity_poly.type
_entity_poly.pdbx_seq_one_letter_code
_entity_poly.pdbx_strand_id
1 'polypeptide(L)'
;MQMHHLEQVAPQRDQSGPRQRDVIYVEAPYDGHHGKLARSIIDACLPGGFPVRRPSALCEVALSLIASTGVRQILIDEAGNLLNAGRSTQQQSLAFIKAITNRGVTISIASTMNLVNVLAADEQLQSRFTRVEIPQWAESQSFRSFLASIELELGLPQESGLSDQAIVRWLVSRGCCTTSRVLDVICNAKRIAEVIPPLLAAAKSGAMRPSP
;
A
#
# COMPACT_ATOMS: atom_id res chain seq x y z
N MET A 1 -17.25 -2.05 11.88
CA MET A 1 -17.54 -3.39 11.34
C MET A 1 -16.49 -3.79 10.30
N GLN A 2 -15.18 -3.70 10.63
CA GLN A 2 -14.10 -3.80 9.63
C GLN A 2 -12.81 -4.45 10.15
N MET A 3 -12.81 -4.95 11.40
CA MET A 3 -11.69 -5.71 11.99
C MET A 3 -11.89 -7.24 11.86
N HIS A 4 -13.11 -7.72 11.59
CA HIS A 4 -13.41 -9.15 11.51
C HIS A 4 -12.99 -9.82 10.18
N HIS A 5 -12.75 -9.04 9.11
CA HIS A 5 -12.42 -9.62 7.80
C HIS A 5 -10.92 -9.92 7.62
N LEU A 6 -10.04 -9.28 8.40
CA LEU A 6 -8.60 -9.55 8.40
C LEU A 6 -8.23 -10.78 9.24
N GLU A 7 -9.01 -11.09 10.29
CA GLU A 7 -8.80 -12.31 11.08
C GLU A 7 -9.24 -13.59 10.35
N GLN A 8 -10.17 -13.50 9.39
CA GLN A 8 -10.63 -14.64 8.59
C GLN A 8 -9.64 -15.07 7.49
N VAL A 9 -8.59 -14.27 7.22
CA VAL A 9 -7.51 -14.60 6.27
C VAL A 9 -6.19 -14.87 7.02
N ALA A 10 -6.24 -15.07 8.34
CA ALA A 10 -5.08 -15.54 9.08
C ALA A 10 -4.82 -17.02 8.72
N PRO A 11 -3.59 -17.40 8.32
CA PRO A 11 -3.27 -18.78 7.97
C PRO A 11 -3.60 -19.70 9.15
N GLN A 12 -4.32 -20.79 8.87
CA GLN A 12 -4.59 -21.81 9.88
C GLN A 12 -3.24 -22.37 10.38
N ARG A 13 -3.03 -22.26 11.70
CA ARG A 13 -1.86 -22.86 12.35
C ARG A 13 -1.99 -24.37 12.32
N ASP A 14 -1.24 -25.03 11.45
CA ASP A 14 -1.02 -26.47 11.60
C ASP A 14 -0.12 -26.71 12.82
N GLN A 15 -0.62 -27.49 13.79
CA GLN A 15 -0.13 -27.51 15.17
C GLN A 15 1.20 -28.28 15.36
N SER A 16 1.91 -28.67 14.29
CA SER A 16 3.18 -29.41 14.42
C SER A 16 4.13 -29.28 13.21
N GLY A 17 3.98 -28.25 12.38
CA GLY A 17 4.80 -28.04 11.17
C GLY A 17 5.55 -26.69 11.13
N PRO A 18 6.55 -26.52 10.25
CA PRO A 18 7.16 -25.22 10.00
C PRO A 18 6.08 -24.19 9.62
N ARG A 19 6.24 -22.94 10.08
CA ARG A 19 5.24 -21.86 9.89
C ARG A 19 4.90 -21.70 8.40
N GLN A 20 3.73 -22.17 7.98
CA GLN A 20 3.20 -21.99 6.64
C GLN A 20 2.63 -20.58 6.52
N ARG A 21 3.15 -19.78 5.58
CA ARG A 21 2.62 -18.45 5.24
C ARG A 21 1.89 -18.56 3.92
N ASP A 22 0.57 -18.50 3.96
CA ASP A 22 -0.23 -18.56 2.72
C ASP A 22 -0.06 -17.30 1.86
N VAL A 23 0.21 -16.15 2.51
CA VAL A 23 0.43 -14.86 1.85
C VAL A 23 1.76 -14.27 2.31
N ILE A 24 2.57 -13.80 1.37
CA ILE A 24 3.78 -13.03 1.65
C ILE A 24 3.71 -11.66 0.99
N TYR A 25 4.30 -10.67 1.65
CA TYR A 25 4.46 -9.31 1.15
C TYR A 25 5.94 -9.02 0.93
N VAL A 26 6.27 -8.42 -0.21
CA VAL A 26 7.62 -7.99 -0.56
C VAL A 26 7.56 -6.64 -1.28
N GLU A 27 8.58 -5.82 -1.07
CA GLU A 27 8.80 -4.62 -1.87
C GLU A 27 9.80 -4.93 -2.99
N ALA A 28 9.52 -4.48 -4.20
CA ALA A 28 10.44 -4.64 -5.31
C ALA A 28 11.69 -3.78 -5.11
N PRO A 29 12.89 -4.33 -5.37
CA PRO A 29 14.13 -3.66 -5.08
C PRO A 29 14.27 -2.39 -5.94
N TYR A 30 14.71 -1.29 -5.35
CA TYR A 30 14.80 0.02 -6.01
C TYR A 30 15.64 0.01 -7.30
N ASP A 31 16.64 -0.87 -7.39
CA ASP A 31 17.53 -1.02 -8.55
C ASP A 31 17.00 -2.01 -9.61
N GLY A 32 15.83 -2.61 -9.36
CA GLY A 32 15.11 -3.48 -10.28
C GLY A 32 15.70 -4.87 -10.48
N HIS A 33 16.68 -5.29 -9.68
CA HIS A 33 17.37 -6.57 -9.86
C HIS A 33 16.55 -7.77 -9.32
N HIS A 34 16.17 -8.69 -10.21
CA HIS A 34 15.46 -9.94 -9.89
C HIS A 34 16.09 -10.77 -8.75
N GLY A 35 17.42 -10.81 -8.64
CA GLY A 35 18.10 -11.52 -7.55
C GLY A 35 17.79 -10.94 -6.16
N LYS A 36 17.65 -9.62 -6.05
CA LYS A 36 17.25 -8.96 -4.80
C LYS A 36 15.77 -9.18 -4.50
N LEU A 37 14.91 -9.15 -5.51
CA LEU A 37 13.50 -9.53 -5.36
C LEU A 37 13.38 -10.99 -4.86
N ALA A 38 14.14 -11.92 -5.45
CA ALA A 38 14.18 -13.31 -5.01
C ALA A 38 14.66 -13.43 -3.56
N ARG A 39 15.66 -12.62 -3.15
CA ARG A 39 16.09 -12.55 -1.76
C ARG A 39 14.97 -12.09 -0.83
N SER A 40 14.26 -11.01 -1.16
CA SER A 40 13.11 -10.52 -0.38
C SER A 40 12.04 -11.60 -0.22
N ILE A 41 11.76 -12.37 -1.27
CA ILE A 41 10.82 -13.50 -1.23
C ILE A 41 11.33 -14.60 -0.29
N ILE A 42 12.61 -14.98 -0.37
CA ILE A 42 13.22 -16.00 0.51
C ILE A 42 13.09 -15.57 1.98
N ASP A 43 13.43 -14.32 2.28
CA ASP A 43 13.36 -13.77 3.65
C ASP A 43 11.91 -13.68 4.16
N ALA A 44 10.95 -13.41 3.27
CA ALA A 44 9.53 -13.41 3.61
C ALA A 44 8.97 -14.83 3.83
N CYS A 45 9.46 -15.84 3.11
CA CYS A 45 9.10 -17.24 3.33
C CYS A 45 9.72 -17.81 4.62
N LEU A 46 10.97 -17.45 4.92
CA LEU A 46 11.74 -18.00 6.05
C LEU A 46 12.36 -16.87 6.91
N PRO A 47 11.58 -16.28 7.84
CA PRO A 47 12.09 -15.27 8.77
C PRO A 47 13.14 -15.90 9.70
N GLY A 48 14.33 -15.30 9.79
CA GLY A 48 15.44 -15.82 10.61
C GLY A 48 16.73 -16.08 9.84
N GLY A 49 16.74 -15.81 8.53
CA GLY A 49 17.95 -15.81 7.71
C GLY A 49 18.23 -17.16 7.07
N PHE A 50 17.81 -17.32 5.81
CA PHE A 50 18.20 -18.45 5.00
C PHE A 50 19.55 -18.18 4.32
N PRO A 51 20.63 -18.92 4.63
CA PRO A 51 21.94 -18.68 4.05
C PRO A 51 21.97 -19.21 2.60
N VAL A 52 21.94 -18.29 1.64
CA VAL A 52 22.14 -18.64 0.23
C VAL A 52 23.61 -18.44 -0.13
N ARG A 53 24.32 -19.55 -0.36
CA ARG A 53 25.78 -19.52 -0.61
C ARG A 53 26.17 -18.93 -1.97
N ARG A 54 25.26 -18.94 -2.95
CA ARG A 54 25.51 -18.43 -4.30
C ARG A 54 24.41 -17.45 -4.71
N PRO A 55 24.75 -16.16 -4.92
CA PRO A 55 23.78 -15.16 -5.39
C PRO A 55 23.12 -15.52 -6.72
N SER A 56 23.81 -16.24 -7.60
CA SER A 56 23.26 -16.71 -8.88
C SER A 56 22.13 -17.74 -8.75
N ALA A 57 21.98 -18.37 -7.58
CA ALA A 57 20.94 -19.38 -7.33
C ALA A 57 19.70 -18.79 -6.63
N LEU A 58 19.66 -17.49 -6.35
CA LEU A 58 18.59 -16.88 -5.54
C LEU A 58 17.19 -17.13 -6.14
N CYS A 59 17.02 -16.98 -7.45
CA CYS A 59 15.73 -17.22 -8.10
C CYS A 59 15.26 -18.67 -7.97
N GLU A 60 16.14 -19.64 -8.23
CA GLU A 60 15.80 -21.06 -8.11
C GLU A 60 15.45 -21.44 -6.67
N VAL A 61 16.21 -20.92 -5.70
CA VAL A 61 15.92 -21.12 -4.27
C VAL A 61 14.56 -20.51 -3.93
N ALA A 62 14.26 -19.29 -4.38
CA ALA A 62 12.97 -18.66 -4.16
C ALA A 62 11.81 -19.50 -4.74
N LEU A 63 11.94 -19.98 -5.99
CA LEU A 63 10.92 -20.82 -6.63
C LEU A 63 10.73 -22.15 -5.89
N SER A 64 11.81 -22.79 -5.45
CA SER A 64 11.75 -24.02 -4.65
C SER A 64 11.07 -23.79 -3.32
N LEU A 65 11.38 -22.68 -2.64
CA LEU A 65 10.76 -22.34 -1.38
C LEU A 65 9.28 -22.08 -1.55
N ILE A 66 8.87 -21.25 -2.50
CA ILE A 66 7.47 -20.99 -2.82
C ILE A 66 6.69 -22.30 -2.99
N ALA A 67 7.25 -23.26 -3.74
CA ALA A 67 6.62 -24.56 -3.95
C ALA A 67 6.52 -25.43 -2.68
N SER A 68 7.48 -25.30 -1.76
CA SER A 68 7.54 -26.12 -0.53
C SER A 68 6.90 -25.48 0.71
N THR A 69 6.79 -24.15 0.79
CA THR A 69 6.35 -23.42 1.99
C THR A 69 4.86 -23.11 1.98
N GLY A 70 4.11 -23.65 1.01
CA GLY A 70 2.67 -23.52 0.92
C GLY A 70 2.16 -22.11 0.62
N VAL A 71 3.03 -21.23 0.11
CA VAL A 71 2.67 -19.87 -0.29
C VAL A 71 1.69 -19.94 -1.46
N ARG A 72 0.54 -19.29 -1.32
CA ARG A 72 -0.51 -19.23 -2.34
C ARG A 72 -0.64 -17.85 -2.96
N GLN A 73 -0.16 -16.81 -2.26
CA GLN A 73 -0.21 -15.44 -2.75
C GLN A 73 1.05 -14.64 -2.40
N ILE A 74 1.50 -13.82 -3.35
CA ILE A 74 2.60 -12.86 -3.18
C ILE A 74 2.09 -11.47 -3.53
N LEU A 75 2.22 -10.54 -2.59
CA LEU A 75 1.98 -9.12 -2.79
C LEU A 75 3.34 -8.46 -3.08
N ILE A 76 3.51 -7.89 -4.27
CA ILE A 76 4.71 -7.16 -4.67
C ILE A 76 4.37 -5.68 -4.74
N ASP A 77 4.83 -4.93 -3.75
CA ASP A 77 4.72 -3.47 -3.76
C ASP A 77 5.88 -2.82 -4.52
N GLU A 78 5.65 -1.59 -4.99
CA GLU A 78 6.62 -0.79 -5.74
C GLU A 78 7.26 -1.52 -6.93
N ALA A 79 6.51 -2.42 -7.57
CA ALA A 79 7.03 -3.23 -8.68
C ALA A 79 7.48 -2.37 -9.89
N GLY A 80 7.09 -1.10 -9.92
CA GLY A 80 7.60 -0.13 -10.90
C GLY A 80 9.13 -0.01 -10.86
N ASN A 81 9.74 -0.25 -9.70
CA ASN A 81 11.19 -0.26 -9.53
C ASN A 81 11.91 -1.29 -10.42
N LEU A 82 11.21 -2.35 -10.86
CA LEU A 82 11.77 -3.32 -11.80
C LEU A 82 12.19 -2.67 -13.13
N LEU A 83 11.57 -1.54 -13.49
CA LEU A 83 11.90 -0.78 -14.69
C LEU A 83 13.14 0.12 -14.52
N ASN A 84 13.68 0.27 -13.31
CA ASN A 84 14.90 1.06 -13.09
C ASN A 84 16.16 0.33 -13.59
N ALA A 85 16.09 -0.99 -13.77
CA ALA A 85 17.20 -1.78 -14.28
C ALA A 85 17.38 -1.63 -15.81
N GLY A 86 18.54 -2.02 -16.33
CA GLY A 86 18.76 -2.11 -17.77
C GLY A 86 17.88 -3.17 -18.45
N ARG A 87 17.63 -3.04 -19.76
CA ARG A 87 16.68 -3.90 -20.51
C ARG A 87 16.87 -5.41 -20.31
N SER A 88 18.11 -5.89 -20.29
CA SER A 88 18.41 -7.31 -20.05
C SER A 88 17.93 -7.76 -18.65
N THR A 89 18.23 -6.98 -17.61
CA THR A 89 17.80 -7.25 -16.24
C THR A 89 16.28 -7.14 -16.09
N GLN A 90 15.63 -6.17 -16.75
CA GLN A 90 14.17 -6.07 -16.77
C GLN A 90 13.52 -7.34 -17.35
N GLN A 91 14.03 -7.84 -18.48
CA GLN A 91 13.56 -9.10 -19.08
C GLN A 91 13.74 -10.29 -18.13
N GLN A 92 14.86 -10.36 -17.42
CA GLN A 92 15.09 -11.39 -16.39
C GLN A 92 14.10 -11.26 -15.21
N SER A 93 13.79 -10.04 -14.77
CA SER A 93 12.78 -9.78 -13.74
C SER A 93 11.38 -10.20 -14.16
N LEU A 94 10.97 -9.89 -15.40
CA LEU A 94 9.69 -10.35 -15.94
C LEU A 94 9.65 -11.88 -16.10
N ALA A 95 10.74 -12.50 -16.56
CA ALA A 95 10.86 -13.95 -16.64
C ALA A 95 10.76 -14.61 -15.25
N PHE A 96 11.32 -13.98 -14.22
CA PHE A 96 11.21 -14.46 -12.85
C PHE A 96 9.77 -14.37 -12.32
N ILE A 97 9.07 -13.25 -12.53
CA ILE A 97 7.63 -13.11 -12.22
C ILE A 97 6.83 -14.20 -12.91
N LYS A 98 7.09 -14.42 -14.20
CA LYS A 98 6.46 -15.47 -15.00
C LYS A 98 6.69 -16.85 -14.41
N ALA A 99 7.93 -17.15 -14.01
CA ALA A 99 8.28 -18.42 -13.36
C ALA A 99 7.53 -18.62 -12.04
N ILE A 100 7.33 -17.55 -11.25
CA ILE A 100 6.51 -17.60 -10.02
C ILE A 100 5.05 -17.92 -10.35
N THR A 101 4.43 -17.22 -11.32
CA THR A 101 3.03 -17.48 -11.71
C THR A 101 2.80 -18.92 -12.17
N ASN A 102 3.78 -19.52 -12.85
CA ASN A 102 3.72 -20.91 -13.30
C ASN A 102 3.70 -21.93 -12.15
N ARG A 103 4.01 -21.53 -10.90
CA ARG A 103 3.93 -22.38 -9.71
C ARG A 103 2.52 -22.41 -9.10
N GLY A 104 1.54 -21.77 -9.73
CA GLY A 104 0.15 -21.71 -9.22
C GLY A 104 -0.04 -20.68 -8.11
N VAL A 105 0.93 -19.78 -7.93
CA VAL A 105 0.87 -18.71 -6.93
C VAL A 105 0.23 -17.47 -7.53
N THR A 106 -0.75 -16.92 -6.81
CA THR A 106 -1.40 -15.66 -7.17
C THR A 106 -0.43 -14.51 -6.88
N ILE A 107 -0.19 -13.65 -7.87
CA ILE A 107 0.63 -12.45 -7.69
C ILE A 107 -0.27 -11.23 -7.75
N SER A 108 -0.19 -10.37 -6.75
CA SER A 108 -0.77 -9.02 -6.78
C SER A 108 0.36 -8.01 -6.83
N ILE A 109 0.29 -7.10 -7.80
CA ILE A 109 1.33 -6.10 -8.04
C ILE A 109 0.76 -4.71 -7.80
N ALA A 110 1.39 -3.93 -6.92
CA ALA A 110 1.19 -2.49 -6.83
C ALA A 110 2.30 -1.77 -7.61
N SER A 111 1.91 -0.89 -8.52
CA SER A 111 2.82 -0.15 -9.39
C SER A 111 2.15 1.04 -10.05
N THR A 112 2.95 1.85 -10.74
CA THR A 112 2.48 2.89 -11.65
C THR A 112 2.06 2.30 -13.00
N MET A 113 1.42 3.12 -13.85
CA MET A 113 0.98 2.71 -15.19
C MET A 113 2.11 2.24 -16.11
N ASN A 114 3.35 2.64 -15.85
CA ASN A 114 4.48 2.26 -16.69
C ASN A 114 4.71 0.74 -16.70
N LEU A 115 4.64 0.09 -15.53
CA LEU A 115 4.81 -1.36 -15.46
C LEU A 115 3.62 -2.09 -16.07
N VAL A 116 2.40 -1.54 -15.92
CA VAL A 116 1.19 -2.12 -16.53
C VAL A 116 1.38 -2.26 -18.04
N ASN A 117 1.90 -1.25 -18.72
CA ASN A 117 2.16 -1.30 -20.16
C ASN A 117 3.24 -2.33 -20.53
N VAL A 118 4.26 -2.50 -19.68
CA VAL A 118 5.34 -3.48 -19.91
C VAL A 118 4.84 -4.91 -19.72
N LEU A 119 4.08 -5.17 -18.66
CA LEU A 119 3.38 -6.45 -18.47
C LEU A 119 2.39 -6.69 -19.61
N ALA A 120 1.80 -5.62 -20.16
CA ALA A 120 0.85 -5.71 -21.24
C ALA A 120 1.45 -6.14 -22.59
N ALA A 121 2.75 -5.95 -22.77
CA ALA A 121 3.44 -6.35 -23.99
C ALA A 121 3.74 -7.87 -24.06
N ASP A 122 3.70 -8.60 -22.93
CA ASP A 122 3.84 -10.06 -22.90
C ASP A 122 2.45 -10.70 -22.76
N GLU A 123 1.97 -11.35 -23.81
CA GLU A 123 0.65 -11.99 -23.87
C GLU A 123 0.42 -13.04 -22.76
N GLN A 124 1.48 -13.72 -22.31
CA GLN A 124 1.38 -14.71 -21.24
C GLN A 124 1.26 -14.06 -19.86
N LEU A 125 1.78 -12.85 -19.68
CA LEU A 125 1.57 -12.07 -18.46
C LEU A 125 0.22 -11.35 -18.51
N GLN A 126 -0.14 -10.73 -19.64
CA GLN A 126 -1.46 -10.12 -19.88
C GLN A 126 -2.61 -11.03 -19.47
N SER A 127 -2.62 -12.26 -19.98
CA SER A 127 -3.69 -13.22 -19.73
C SER A 127 -3.82 -13.67 -18.26
N ARG A 128 -2.82 -13.37 -17.42
CA ARG A 128 -2.77 -13.78 -16.00
C ARG A 128 -3.01 -12.64 -15.02
N PHE A 129 -2.90 -11.38 -15.46
CA PHE A 129 -3.07 -10.22 -14.58
C PHE A 129 -4.34 -9.46 -14.91
N THR A 130 -5.20 -9.30 -13.91
CA THR A 130 -6.33 -8.37 -13.96
C THR A 130 -5.89 -7.00 -13.45
N ARG A 131 -6.08 -5.95 -14.25
CA ARG A 131 -5.80 -4.58 -13.83
C ARG A 131 -6.92 -4.04 -12.94
N VAL A 132 -6.54 -3.50 -11.79
CA VAL A 132 -7.39 -2.69 -10.93
C VAL A 132 -6.71 -1.34 -10.76
N GLU A 133 -7.43 -0.26 -11.06
CA GLU A 133 -6.93 1.10 -10.91
C GLU A 133 -7.53 1.73 -9.66
N ILE A 134 -6.67 2.29 -8.82
CA ILE A 134 -7.09 3.06 -7.65
C ILE A 134 -7.27 4.50 -8.10
N PRO A 135 -8.52 5.02 -8.17
CA PRO A 135 -8.76 6.36 -8.66
C PRO A 135 -8.25 7.40 -7.67
N GLN A 136 -7.92 8.59 -8.19
CA GLN A 136 -7.69 9.76 -7.36
C GLN A 136 -8.99 10.20 -6.67
N TRP A 137 -8.85 10.83 -5.51
CA TRP A 137 -9.97 11.45 -4.81
C TRP A 137 -10.56 12.58 -5.64
N ALA A 138 -11.89 12.60 -5.70
CA ALA A 138 -12.70 13.63 -6.34
C ALA A 138 -13.89 13.98 -5.42
N GLU A 139 -14.70 14.97 -5.77
CA GLU A 139 -15.92 15.29 -5.02
C GLU A 139 -16.92 14.12 -5.15
N SER A 140 -16.83 13.16 -4.22
CA SER A 140 -17.60 11.92 -4.21
C SER A 140 -18.01 11.54 -2.79
N GLN A 141 -19.02 10.67 -2.69
CA GLN A 141 -19.45 10.15 -1.39
C GLN A 141 -18.34 9.34 -0.71
N SER A 142 -17.58 8.55 -1.47
CA SER A 142 -16.45 7.79 -0.92
C SER A 142 -15.38 8.70 -0.32
N PHE A 143 -15.09 9.84 -0.96
CA PHE A 143 -14.13 10.80 -0.42
C PHE A 143 -14.66 11.49 0.84
N ARG A 144 -15.94 11.86 0.86
CA ARG A 144 -16.61 12.40 2.07
C ARG A 144 -16.56 11.41 3.23
N SER A 145 -16.86 10.14 2.96
CA SER A 145 -16.79 9.07 3.97
C SER A 145 -15.37 8.87 4.49
N PHE A 146 -14.36 8.91 3.62
CA PHE A 146 -12.96 8.88 4.02
C PHE A 146 -12.62 10.05 4.97
N LEU A 147 -12.98 11.28 4.61
CA LEU A 147 -12.74 12.46 5.45
C LEU A 147 -13.45 12.39 6.81
N ALA A 148 -14.69 11.90 6.83
CA ALA A 148 -15.43 11.66 8.08
C ALA A 148 -14.73 10.63 8.97
N SER A 149 -14.19 9.55 8.39
CA SER A 149 -13.42 8.56 9.15
C SER A 149 -12.13 9.16 9.73
N ILE A 150 -11.42 9.99 8.96
CA ILE A 150 -10.23 10.69 9.46
C ILE A 150 -10.61 11.62 10.62
N GLU A 151 -11.69 12.38 10.50
CA GLU A 151 -12.14 13.29 11.56
C GLU A 151 -12.44 12.57 12.88
N LEU A 152 -13.11 11.42 12.80
CA LEU A 152 -13.36 10.55 13.96
C LEU A 152 -12.05 10.05 14.59
N GLU A 153 -11.08 9.64 13.77
CA GLU A 153 -9.80 9.13 14.25
C GLU A 153 -8.90 10.22 14.86
N LEU A 154 -9.02 11.46 14.39
CA LEU A 154 -8.27 12.59 14.96
C LEU A 154 -8.72 12.96 16.38
N GLY A 155 -9.93 12.56 16.78
CA GLY A 155 -10.46 12.74 18.14
C GLY A 155 -10.53 14.21 18.58
N LEU A 156 -10.87 15.11 17.68
CA LEU A 156 -10.88 16.55 17.97
C LEU A 156 -11.96 16.91 19.00
N PRO A 157 -11.69 17.85 19.93
CA PRO A 157 -12.69 18.28 20.93
C PRO A 157 -13.95 18.91 20.33
N GLN A 158 -13.82 19.48 19.12
CA GLN A 158 -14.92 20.04 18.34
C GLN A 158 -14.81 19.50 16.92
N GLU A 159 -15.95 19.09 16.35
CA GLU A 159 -16.05 18.70 14.96
C GLU A 159 -15.63 19.88 14.06
N SER A 160 -14.74 19.59 13.13
CA SER A 160 -14.25 20.50 12.09
C SER A 160 -15.07 20.44 10.81
N GLY A 161 -15.94 19.44 10.64
CA GLY A 161 -16.79 19.25 9.48
C GLY A 161 -16.02 18.84 8.23
N LEU A 162 -14.99 17.98 8.33
CA LEU A 162 -14.10 17.69 7.20
C LEU A 162 -14.83 17.10 5.97
N SER A 163 -15.96 16.44 6.20
CA SER A 163 -16.81 15.86 5.14
C SER A 163 -17.78 16.86 4.49
N ASP A 164 -17.81 18.11 4.96
CA ASP A 164 -18.68 19.16 4.43
C ASP A 164 -18.34 19.50 2.98
N GLN A 165 -19.37 19.84 2.22
CA GLN A 165 -19.21 20.15 0.79
C GLN A 165 -18.21 21.28 0.52
N ALA A 166 -18.16 22.29 1.38
CA ALA A 166 -17.22 23.40 1.23
C ALA A 166 -15.76 22.93 1.36
N ILE A 167 -15.45 22.11 2.38
CA ILE A 167 -14.09 21.61 2.62
C ILE A 167 -13.68 20.60 1.55
N VAL A 168 -14.58 19.68 1.18
CA VAL A 168 -14.33 18.69 0.11
C VAL A 168 -13.99 19.40 -1.20
N ARG A 169 -14.82 20.37 -1.61
CA ARG A 169 -14.57 21.15 -2.83
C ARG A 169 -13.27 21.94 -2.76
N TRP A 170 -12.99 22.54 -1.59
CA TRP A 170 -11.75 23.26 -1.37
C TRP A 170 -10.53 22.33 -1.54
N LEU A 171 -10.52 21.16 -0.89
CA LEU A 171 -9.44 20.17 -0.99
C LEU A 171 -9.20 19.74 -2.45
N VAL A 172 -10.26 19.37 -3.17
CA VAL A 172 -10.18 18.97 -4.58
C VAL A 172 -9.66 20.13 -5.45
N SER A 173 -10.17 21.36 -5.25
CA SER A 173 -9.73 22.54 -6.03
C SER A 173 -8.26 22.91 -5.80
N ARG A 174 -7.67 22.49 -4.67
CA ARG A 174 -6.24 22.67 -4.34
C ARG A 174 -5.36 21.50 -4.80
N GLY A 175 -5.95 20.55 -5.54
CA GLY A 175 -5.27 19.35 -6.02
C GLY A 175 -4.96 18.34 -4.91
N CYS A 176 -5.73 18.32 -3.82
CA CYS A 176 -5.61 17.29 -2.78
C CYS A 176 -6.38 16.03 -3.22
N CYS A 177 -5.90 15.41 -4.30
CA CYS A 177 -6.57 14.27 -4.95
C CYS A 177 -5.95 12.92 -4.56
N THR A 178 -4.95 12.91 -3.67
CA THR A 178 -4.28 11.69 -3.18
C THR A 178 -4.38 11.63 -1.67
N THR A 179 -4.48 10.43 -1.09
CA THR A 179 -4.56 10.22 0.35
C THR A 179 -3.43 10.95 1.10
N SER A 180 -2.17 10.79 0.66
CA SER A 180 -1.02 11.42 1.34
C SER A 180 -1.16 12.94 1.40
N ARG A 181 -1.45 13.59 0.27
CA ARG A 181 -1.63 15.05 0.21
C ARG A 181 -2.81 15.56 1.05
N VAL A 182 -3.90 14.78 1.12
CA VAL A 182 -5.04 15.11 1.99
C VAL A 182 -4.63 15.03 3.46
N LEU A 183 -3.97 13.95 3.87
CA LEU A 183 -3.48 13.77 5.23
C LEU A 183 -2.44 14.83 5.60
N ASP A 184 -1.54 15.19 4.70
CA ASP A 184 -0.55 16.26 4.94
C ASP A 184 -1.23 17.57 5.31
N VAL A 185 -2.25 17.99 4.53
CA VAL A 185 -3.00 19.22 4.80
C VAL A 185 -3.72 19.15 6.14
N ILE A 186 -4.44 18.05 6.41
CA ILE A 186 -5.24 17.89 7.63
C ILE A 186 -4.33 17.83 8.87
N CYS A 187 -3.27 17.02 8.84
CA CYS A 187 -2.32 16.89 9.95
C CYS A 187 -1.57 18.19 10.21
N ASN A 188 -1.21 18.94 9.17
CA ASN A 188 -0.60 20.26 9.32
C ASN A 188 -1.59 21.26 9.95
N ALA A 189 -2.86 21.25 9.52
CA ALA A 189 -3.89 22.11 10.10
C ALA A 189 -4.13 21.80 11.58
N LYS A 190 -4.22 20.51 11.95
CA LYS A 190 -4.32 20.06 13.36
C LYS A 190 -3.15 20.60 14.18
N ARG A 191 -1.91 20.43 13.70
CA ARG A 191 -0.71 20.89 14.41
C ARG A 191 -0.72 22.41 14.63
N ILE A 192 -1.15 23.19 13.65
CA ILE A 192 -1.26 24.66 13.79
C ILE A 192 -2.31 25.03 14.83
N ALA A 193 -3.45 24.34 14.84
CA ALA A 193 -4.51 24.57 15.83
C ALA A 193 -4.08 24.21 17.26
N GLU A 194 -3.19 23.23 17.43
CA GLU A 194 -2.62 22.85 18.74
C GLU A 194 -1.54 23.85 19.23
N VAL A 195 -0.76 24.44 18.32
CA VAL A 195 0.35 25.36 18.66
C VAL A 195 -0.14 26.79 18.92
N ILE A 196 -1.23 27.23 18.28
CA ILE A 196 -1.84 28.52 18.56
C ILE A 196 -2.74 28.35 19.79
N PRO A 197 -2.42 28.94 20.97
CA PRO A 197 -3.38 28.96 22.09
C PRO A 197 -4.69 29.59 21.61
N PRO A 198 -5.84 29.34 22.26
CA PRO A 198 -7.14 29.76 21.76
C PRO A 198 -7.35 31.28 21.89
N LEU A 199 -6.60 32.07 21.11
CA LEU A 199 -6.77 33.52 20.92
C LEU A 199 -8.14 33.83 20.29
N LEU A 200 -8.79 32.85 19.67
CA LEU A 200 -10.15 32.97 19.13
C LEU A 200 -11.25 32.62 20.14
N ALA A 201 -10.97 31.90 21.23
CA ALA A 201 -11.99 31.63 22.26
C ALA A 201 -12.29 32.87 23.12
N ALA A 202 -11.28 33.67 23.43
CA ALA A 202 -11.44 34.92 24.18
C ALA A 202 -12.17 36.02 23.40
N ALA A 203 -12.08 36.02 22.06
CA ALA A 203 -12.78 37.00 21.22
C ALA A 203 -14.29 36.75 21.12
N LYS A 204 -14.76 35.51 21.35
CA LYS A 204 -16.19 35.17 21.34
C LYS A 204 -16.90 35.33 22.69
N SER A 205 -16.18 35.45 23.81
CA SER A 205 -16.79 35.64 25.15
C SER A 205 -16.91 37.11 25.59
N GLY A 206 -16.44 38.07 24.78
CA GLY A 206 -16.34 39.48 25.16
C GLY A 206 -17.45 40.42 24.68
N ALA A 207 -18.49 39.94 23.97
CA ALA A 207 -19.55 40.81 23.45
C ALA A 207 -20.81 40.83 24.33
N MET A 208 -20.88 41.85 25.19
CA MET A 208 -22.07 42.53 25.74
C MET A 208 -23.16 41.72 26.46
N ARG A 209 -23.18 41.85 27.79
CA ARG A 209 -24.39 42.29 28.51
C ARG A 209 -24.11 43.65 29.13
N PRO A 210 -24.86 44.72 28.81
CA PRO A 210 -25.03 45.83 29.73
C PRO A 210 -26.27 45.55 30.60
N SER A 211 -26.12 45.70 31.91
CA SER A 211 -27.21 45.91 32.86
C SER A 211 -26.65 46.74 34.02
N PRO A 212 -27.47 47.52 34.74
CA PRO A 212 -28.93 47.64 34.63
C PRO A 212 -29.42 48.94 33.95
#